data_AF-V7I1A9-F1
#
_entry.id   AF-V7I1A9-F1
#
_cell.length_a   1.000
_cell.length_b   1.000
_cell.length_c   1.000
_cell.angle_alpha   90.00
_cell.angle_beta   90.00
_cell.angle_gamma   90.00
#
_symmetry.space_group_name_H-M   'P 1'
#
loop_
_entity.id
_entity.type
_entity.pdbx_description
1 polymer ?
#
loop_
_entity_poly.entity_id
_entity_poly.type
_entity_poly.pdbx_seq_one_letter_code
_entity_poly.pdbx_strand_id
1 'polypeptide(L)'
;MDKKGVHFGAKEELIRVIFSPINLNLRKEVGKSLIEVHEDGNLFVSFITGEGSIRVKLNEKRMVIYEWTVDISLDLTRYILKRFCLFLRRNDIGVLRVLDTAEVRPLVTYIRTELKDVIFESMGEVCYLELRVLDYLKNETGSAYGDGI
;
A
#
# COMPACT_ATOMS: atom_id res chain seq x y z
N MET A 1 -7.66 -23.08 24.28
CA MET A 1 -7.84 -21.66 23.97
C MET A 1 -7.73 -21.50 22.48
N ASP A 2 -8.87 -21.36 21.80
CA ASP A 2 -8.89 -21.12 20.36
C ASP A 2 -8.27 -19.76 20.09
N LYS A 3 -7.12 -19.76 19.40
CA LYS A 3 -6.58 -18.57 18.77
C LYS A 3 -7.54 -18.25 17.63
N LYS A 4 -8.54 -17.40 17.90
CA LYS A 4 -9.30 -16.72 16.84
C LYS A 4 -8.30 -15.83 16.11
N GLY A 5 -7.67 -16.40 15.08
CA GLY A 5 -6.99 -15.63 14.04
C GLY A 5 -8.00 -14.67 13.44
N VAL A 6 -7.54 -13.47 13.13
CA VAL A 6 -8.30 -12.44 12.45
C VAL A 6 -8.86 -13.04 11.17
N HIS A 7 -10.18 -13.17 11.10
CA HIS A 7 -10.88 -13.44 9.87
C HIS A 7 -10.72 -12.20 9.00
N PHE A 8 -9.76 -12.20 8.08
CA PHE A 8 -9.81 -11.31 6.93
C PHE A 8 -11.20 -11.50 6.30
N GLY A 9 -12.04 -10.46 6.34
CA GLY A 9 -13.35 -10.48 5.69
C GLY A 9 -13.19 -11.06 4.31
N ALA A 10 -13.96 -12.11 4.01
CA ALA A 10 -13.76 -13.11 2.96
C ALA A 10 -12.81 -12.61 1.85
N LYS A 11 -11.69 -13.30 1.60
CA LYS A 11 -10.67 -12.97 0.57
C LYS A 11 -11.22 -12.32 -0.71
N GLU A 12 -12.40 -12.76 -1.16
CA GLU A 12 -13.18 -12.19 -2.27
C GLU A 12 -13.58 -10.70 -2.09
N GLU A 13 -13.97 -10.27 -0.89
CA GLU A 13 -14.26 -8.88 -0.57
C GLU A 13 -13.00 -8.00 -0.64
N LEU A 14 -11.84 -8.49 -0.16
CA LEU A 14 -10.57 -7.76 -0.30
C LEU A 14 -10.19 -7.60 -1.77
N ILE A 15 -10.33 -8.68 -2.55
CA ILE A 15 -10.14 -8.64 -4.00
C ILE A 15 -11.09 -7.59 -4.59
N ARG A 16 -12.39 -7.68 -4.33
CA ARG A 16 -13.39 -6.79 -4.95
C ARG A 16 -13.24 -5.32 -4.55
N VAL A 17 -12.97 -5.02 -3.28
CA VAL A 17 -13.06 -3.66 -2.73
C VAL A 17 -11.73 -2.91 -2.79
N ILE A 18 -10.62 -3.62 -2.68
CA ILE A 18 -9.27 -3.01 -2.62
C ILE A 18 -8.48 -3.36 -3.88
N PHE A 19 -8.25 -4.64 -4.16
CA PHE A 19 -7.27 -5.03 -5.18
C PHE A 19 -7.80 -4.83 -6.61
N SER A 20 -9.02 -5.26 -6.92
CA SER A 20 -9.62 -5.11 -8.26
C SER A 20 -9.67 -3.66 -8.72
N PRO A 21 -10.04 -2.66 -7.89
CA PRO A 21 -9.95 -1.26 -8.28
C PRO A 21 -8.52 -0.77 -8.55
N ILE A 22 -7.53 -1.22 -7.77
CA ILE A 22 -6.11 -0.90 -8.03
C ILE A 22 -5.69 -1.46 -9.39
N ASN A 23 -5.97 -2.74 -9.63
CA ASN A 23 -5.64 -3.40 -10.89
C ASN A 23 -6.36 -2.79 -12.10
N LEU A 24 -7.60 -2.34 -11.94
CA LEU A 24 -8.31 -1.66 -13.02
C LEU A 24 -7.62 -0.35 -13.40
N ASN A 25 -7.16 0.44 -12.42
CA ASN A 25 -6.44 1.69 -12.72
C ASN A 25 -5.04 1.43 -13.27
N LEU A 26 -4.33 0.41 -12.76
CA LEU A 26 -3.08 -0.05 -13.38
C LEU A 26 -3.30 -0.44 -14.85
N ARG A 27 -4.31 -1.26 -15.16
CA ARG A 27 -4.63 -1.63 -16.56
C ARG A 27 -4.91 -0.43 -17.46
N LYS A 28 -5.55 0.62 -16.93
CA LYS A 28 -5.82 1.83 -17.72
C LYS A 28 -4.55 2.58 -18.06
N GLU A 29 -3.58 2.61 -17.15
CA GLU A 29 -2.35 3.37 -17.32
C GLU A 29 -1.28 2.58 -18.09
N VAL A 30 -1.02 1.33 -17.69
CA VAL A 30 0.05 0.49 -18.26
C VAL A 30 -0.47 -0.58 -19.24
N GLY A 31 -1.75 -0.51 -19.63
CA GLY A 31 -2.40 -1.37 -20.62
C GLY A 31 -2.74 -2.79 -20.14
N LYS A 32 -1.88 -3.46 -19.37
CA LYS A 32 -2.12 -4.83 -18.86
C LYS A 32 -1.65 -4.97 -17.42
N SER A 33 -2.49 -5.60 -16.59
CA SER A 33 -2.13 -5.99 -15.23
C SER A 33 -2.89 -7.24 -14.78
N LEU A 34 -2.21 -8.11 -14.03
CA LEU A 34 -2.75 -9.30 -13.38
C LEU A 34 -2.63 -9.14 -11.86
N ILE A 35 -3.66 -9.57 -11.13
CA ILE A 35 -3.59 -9.71 -9.67
C ILE A 35 -3.41 -11.18 -9.34
N GLU A 36 -2.41 -11.47 -8.52
CA GLU A 36 -2.24 -12.77 -7.87
C GLU A 36 -2.40 -12.62 -6.36
N VAL A 37 -3.14 -13.55 -5.74
CA VAL A 37 -3.38 -13.54 -4.29
C VAL A 37 -3.09 -14.93 -3.71
N HIS A 38 -2.06 -15.01 -2.89
CA HIS A 38 -1.61 -16.23 -2.24
C HIS A 38 -1.70 -16.10 -0.72
N GLU A 39 -2.02 -17.19 -0.02
CA GLU A 39 -2.15 -17.21 1.44
C GLU A 39 -1.33 -18.37 2.00
N ASP A 40 -0.34 -18.03 2.82
CA ASP A 40 0.55 -18.98 3.52
C ASP A 40 1.04 -18.36 4.83
N GLY A 41 0.19 -18.39 5.85
CA GLY A 41 0.39 -17.69 7.14
C GLY A 41 0.38 -16.16 7.06
N ASN A 42 0.57 -15.60 5.87
CA ASN A 42 0.39 -14.21 5.49
C ASN A 42 -0.41 -14.17 4.18
N LEU A 43 -1.08 -13.05 3.92
CA LEU A 43 -1.69 -12.78 2.63
C LEU A 43 -0.69 -12.02 1.75
N PHE A 44 -0.35 -12.59 0.60
CA PHE A 44 0.52 -12.01 -0.40
C PHE A 44 -0.32 -11.57 -1.60
N VAL A 45 -0.11 -10.33 -2.04
CA VAL A 45 -0.81 -9.76 -3.19
C VAL A 45 0.22 -9.18 -4.14
N SER A 46 0.15 -9.60 -5.39
CA SER A 46 1.03 -9.14 -6.46
C SER A 46 0.19 -8.52 -7.56
N PHE A 47 0.52 -7.28 -7.94
CA PHE A 47 0.05 -6.66 -9.17
C PHE A 47 1.18 -6.76 -10.18
N ILE A 48 1.01 -7.59 -11.20
CA ILE A 48 2.01 -7.85 -12.23
C ILE A 48 1.61 -7.10 -13.49
N THR A 49 2.52 -6.32 -14.06
CA THR A 49 2.30 -5.59 -15.32
C THR A 49 3.32 -6.06 -16.37
N GLY A 50 3.26 -5.52 -17.59
CA GLY A 50 4.28 -5.80 -18.60
C GLY A 50 5.66 -5.20 -18.29
N GLU A 51 5.72 -4.21 -17.40
CA GLU A 51 6.89 -3.35 -17.18
C GLU A 51 7.37 -3.37 -15.73
N GLY A 52 6.70 -4.10 -14.84
CA GLY A 52 7.09 -4.22 -13.45
C GLY A 52 6.00 -4.82 -12.58
N SER A 53 6.14 -4.65 -11.28
CA SER A 53 5.17 -5.16 -10.31
C SER A 53 5.13 -4.35 -9.03
N ILE A 54 3.98 -4.46 -8.36
CA ILE A 54 3.79 -4.01 -6.99
C ILE A 54 3.48 -5.25 -6.16
N ARG A 55 4.28 -5.50 -5.12
CA ARG A 55 4.04 -6.65 -4.23
C ARG A 55 3.93 -6.21 -2.79
N VAL A 56 2.90 -6.74 -2.14
CA VAL A 56 2.60 -6.50 -0.74
C VAL A 56 2.42 -7.82 0.00
N LYS A 57 2.91 -7.85 1.23
CA LYS A 57 2.62 -8.92 2.19
C LYS A 57 1.90 -8.32 3.38
N LEU A 58 0.89 -9.01 3.89
CA LEU A 58 0.12 -8.54 5.02
C LEU A 58 -0.25 -9.69 5.97
N ASN A 59 -0.33 -9.34 7.25
CA ASN A 59 -0.88 -10.18 8.29
C ASN A 59 -1.76 -9.32 9.20
N GLU A 60 -2.24 -9.91 10.29
CA GLU A 60 -3.15 -9.27 11.25
C GLU A 60 -2.64 -7.96 11.85
N LYS A 61 -1.33 -7.72 11.82
CA LYS A 61 -0.69 -6.60 12.51
C LYS A 61 0.00 -5.62 11.58
N ARG A 62 0.30 -6.02 10.34
CA ARG A 62 1.26 -5.31 9.48
C ARG A 62 0.93 -5.51 8.01
N MET A 63 1.20 -4.48 7.22
CA MET A 63 1.34 -4.56 5.77
C MET A 63 2.70 -4.00 5.37
N VAL A 64 3.38 -4.70 4.47
CA VAL A 64 4.69 -4.34 3.96
C VAL A 64 4.64 -4.35 2.43
N ILE A 65 4.92 -3.20 1.82
CA ILE A 65 5.30 -3.09 0.40
C ILE A 65 6.77 -3.48 0.31
N TYR A 66 7.06 -4.52 -0.46
CA TYR A 66 8.43 -5.04 -0.61
C TYR A 66 8.93 -5.01 -2.05
N GLU A 67 8.08 -4.63 -3.00
CA GLU A 67 8.45 -4.43 -4.39
C GLU A 67 7.55 -3.36 -5.00
N TRP A 68 8.15 -2.40 -5.71
CA TRP A 68 7.50 -1.36 -6.47
C TRP A 68 8.39 -0.95 -7.64
N THR A 69 8.36 -1.76 -8.69
CA THR A 69 9.19 -1.57 -9.88
C THR A 69 8.44 -1.00 -11.06
N VAL A 70 7.11 -0.89 -10.97
CA VAL A 70 6.29 -0.29 -12.01
C VAL A 70 6.47 1.23 -12.05
N ASP A 71 6.65 1.77 -13.25
CA ASP A 71 6.64 3.22 -13.49
C ASP A 71 5.21 3.67 -13.73
N ILE A 72 4.68 4.47 -12.79
CA ILE A 72 3.31 4.98 -12.83
C ILE A 72 3.25 6.41 -12.34
N SER A 73 2.20 7.11 -12.77
CA SER A 73 1.88 8.47 -12.42
C SER A 73 1.81 8.67 -10.90
N LEU A 74 2.09 9.91 -10.51
CA LEU A 74 1.98 10.34 -9.12
C LEU A 74 0.56 10.15 -8.57
N ASP A 75 -0.45 10.44 -9.41
CA ASP A 75 -1.86 10.31 -9.05
C ASP A 75 -2.24 8.84 -8.81
N LEU A 76 -1.74 7.91 -9.64
CA LEU A 76 -1.97 6.49 -9.42
C LEU A 76 -1.22 5.97 -8.19
N THR A 77 0.00 6.46 -7.95
CA THR A 77 0.75 6.16 -6.72
C THR A 77 -0.03 6.59 -5.48
N ARG A 78 -0.51 7.84 -5.42
CA ARG A 78 -1.35 8.37 -4.34
C ARG A 78 -2.63 7.57 -4.17
N TYR A 79 -3.30 7.24 -5.27
CA TYR A 79 -4.50 6.41 -5.27
C TYR A 79 -4.26 5.05 -4.60
N ILE A 80 -3.19 4.35 -4.99
CA ILE A 80 -2.86 3.02 -4.45
C ILE A 80 -2.54 3.10 -2.96
N LEU A 81 -1.69 4.05 -2.55
CA LEU A 81 -1.34 4.25 -1.14
C LEU A 81 -2.56 4.61 -0.29
N LYS A 82 -3.47 5.46 -0.80
CA LYS A 82 -4.73 5.79 -0.14
C LYS A 82 -5.62 4.57 0.04
N ARG A 83 -5.72 3.70 -0.96
CA ARG A 83 -6.46 2.43 -0.86
C ARG A 83 -5.87 1.52 0.21
N PHE A 84 -4.55 1.37 0.26
CA PHE A 84 -3.87 0.62 1.31
C PHE A 84 -4.13 1.24 2.69
N CYS A 85 -3.98 2.55 2.86
CA CYS A 85 -4.21 3.22 4.13
C CYS A 85 -5.66 3.10 4.62
N LEU A 86 -6.66 3.19 3.73
CA LEU A 86 -8.07 2.98 4.10
C LEU A 86 -8.31 1.54 4.57
N PHE A 87 -7.71 0.55 3.90
CA PHE A 87 -7.77 -0.84 4.32
C PHE A 87 -7.13 -1.03 5.71
N LEU A 88 -5.92 -0.51 5.92
CA LEU A 88 -5.23 -0.61 7.20
C LEU A 88 -6.00 0.05 8.34
N ARG A 89 -6.56 1.25 8.10
CA ARG A 89 -7.42 1.95 9.06
C ARG A 89 -8.65 1.12 9.46
N ARG A 90 -9.31 0.46 8.51
CA ARG A 90 -10.49 -0.39 8.79
C ARG A 90 -10.15 -1.61 9.66
N ASN A 91 -8.88 -2.01 9.70
CA ASN A 91 -8.39 -3.16 10.46
C ASN A 91 -7.52 -2.74 11.66
N ASP A 92 -7.61 -1.48 12.10
CA ASP A 92 -6.86 -0.93 13.24
C ASP A 92 -5.33 -1.07 13.12
N ILE A 93 -4.80 -1.12 11.89
CA ILE A 93 -3.36 -1.11 11.63
C ILE A 93 -2.90 0.33 11.39
N GLY A 94 -2.04 0.85 12.26
CA GLY A 94 -1.65 2.26 12.25
C GLY A 94 -0.55 2.64 11.26
N VAL A 95 0.16 1.66 10.68
CA VAL A 95 1.36 1.91 9.87
C VAL A 95 1.36 1.07 8.59
N LEU A 96 1.63 1.72 7.47
CA LEU A 96 2.03 1.07 6.22
C LEU A 96 3.55 1.07 6.15
N ARG A 97 4.16 -0.11 5.97
CA ARG A 97 5.62 -0.24 5.86
C ARG A 97 6.04 -0.38 4.41
N VAL A 98 7.14 0.27 4.07
CA VAL A 98 7.85 0.10 2.81
C VAL A 98 9.25 -0.39 3.14
N LEU A 99 9.64 -1.53 2.57
CA LEU A 99 10.97 -2.10 2.76
C LEU A 99 12.01 -1.23 2.04
N ASP A 100 13.01 -0.63 2.69
CA ASP A 100 13.94 0.29 2.00
C ASP A 100 15.02 -0.47 1.20
N THR A 101 14.67 -0.92 -0.01
CA THR A 101 15.56 -1.62 -0.95
C THR A 101 15.54 -1.00 -2.34
N ALA A 102 16.37 -1.51 -3.26
CA ALA A 102 16.44 -1.01 -4.63
C ALA A 102 15.11 -1.19 -5.39
N GLU A 103 14.40 -2.29 -5.11
CA GLU A 103 13.17 -2.71 -5.79
C GLU A 103 11.96 -1.82 -5.47
N VAL A 104 12.06 -0.95 -4.46
CA VAL A 104 11.02 0.03 -4.12
C VAL A 104 11.52 1.46 -4.21
N ARG A 105 12.75 1.67 -4.70
CA ARG A 105 13.40 2.98 -4.72
C ARG A 105 12.55 4.10 -5.34
N PRO A 106 11.78 3.85 -6.43
CA PRO A 106 10.86 4.87 -6.96
C PRO A 106 9.84 5.33 -5.91
N LEU A 107 9.20 4.39 -5.22
CA LEU A 107 8.23 4.68 -4.17
C LEU A 107 8.90 5.37 -2.95
N VAL A 108 10.05 4.87 -2.50
CA VAL A 108 10.78 5.48 -1.38
C VAL A 108 11.16 6.92 -1.70
N THR A 109 11.61 7.19 -2.93
CA THR A 109 11.95 8.56 -3.38
C THR A 109 10.72 9.46 -3.30
N TYR A 110 9.60 9.04 -3.90
CA TYR A 110 8.34 9.78 -3.81
C TYR A 110 7.93 10.07 -2.36
N ILE A 111 7.95 9.06 -1.49
CA ILE A 111 7.54 9.22 -0.10
C ILE A 111 8.46 10.23 0.60
N ARG A 112 9.78 10.11 0.46
CA ARG A 112 10.75 11.03 1.06
C ARG A 112 10.67 12.46 0.49
N THR A 113 10.20 12.68 -0.74
CA THR A 113 10.09 14.03 -1.31
C THR A 113 8.75 14.69 -0.98
N GLU A 114 7.65 13.95 -1.12
CA GLU A 114 6.29 14.48 -1.09
C GLU A 114 5.59 14.30 0.27
N LEU A 115 6.05 13.38 1.11
CA LEU A 115 5.36 12.95 2.34
C LEU A 115 6.24 13.08 3.59
N LYS A 116 7.16 14.04 3.61
CA LYS A 116 8.19 14.21 4.66
C LYS A 116 7.65 14.20 6.09
N ASP A 117 6.48 14.80 6.31
CA ASP A 117 5.92 14.98 7.65
C ASP A 117 5.20 13.74 8.21
N VAL A 118 5.05 12.68 7.41
CA VAL A 118 4.26 11.48 7.78
C VAL A 118 5.07 10.19 7.89
N ILE A 119 6.41 10.32 7.90
CA ILE A 119 7.36 9.20 7.82
C ILE A 119 8.14 9.02 9.13
N PHE A 120 8.33 7.76 9.51
CA PHE A 120 9.30 7.34 10.52
C PHE A 120 10.21 6.28 9.91
N GLU A 121 11.51 6.34 10.21
CA GLU A 121 12.45 5.28 9.84
C GLU A 121 12.60 4.32 11.03
N SER A 122 12.32 3.03 10.80
CA SER A 122 12.63 1.98 11.76
C SER A 122 14.06 1.51 11.52
N MET A 123 14.98 1.78 12.45
CA MET A 123 16.35 1.28 12.39
C MET A 123 16.46 -0.13 12.99
N GLY A 124 16.98 -1.08 12.21
CA GLY A 124 17.22 -2.47 12.57
C GLY A 124 17.98 -3.18 11.44
N GLU A 125 18.16 -4.51 11.51
CA GLU A 125 18.83 -5.28 10.43
C GLU A 125 18.13 -5.15 9.07
N VAL A 126 16.83 -4.83 9.09
CA VAL A 126 16.05 -4.51 7.90
C VAL A 126 15.46 -3.11 8.07
N CYS A 127 15.84 -2.19 7.19
CA CYS A 127 15.33 -0.83 7.19
C CYS A 127 13.93 -0.79 6.59
N TYR A 128 12.99 -0.21 7.35
CA TYR A 128 11.64 0.08 6.86
C TYR A 128 11.38 1.57 6.95
N LEU A 129 10.75 2.08 5.91
CA LEU A 129 10.10 3.37 5.91
C LEU A 129 8.64 3.18 6.34
N GLU A 130 8.23 3.84 7.41
CA GLU A 130 6.93 3.69 8.04
C GLU A 130 6.05 4.93 7.79
N LEU A 131 4.98 4.75 7.02
CA LEU A 131 3.97 5.76 6.77
C LEU A 131 2.85 5.65 7.81
N ARG A 132 2.63 6.72 8.59
CA ARG A 132 1.50 6.77 9.52
C ARG A 132 0.18 6.88 8.77
N VAL A 133 -0.67 5.87 8.92
CA VAL A 133 -1.93 5.73 8.16
C VAL A 133 -2.85 6.93 8.37
N LEU A 134 -3.04 7.37 9.61
CA LEU A 134 -3.92 8.50 9.91
C LEU A 134 -3.38 9.84 9.39
N ASP A 135 -2.07 10.04 9.46
CA ASP A 135 -1.45 11.29 9.03
C ASP A 135 -1.46 11.41 7.50
N TYR A 136 -1.17 10.30 6.80
CA TYR A 136 -1.32 10.23 5.35
C TYR A 136 -2.76 10.54 4.90
N LEU A 137 -3.76 9.90 5.54
CA LEU A 137 -5.17 10.13 5.19
C LEU A 137 -5.61 11.57 5.46
N LYS A 138 -5.11 12.22 6.53
CA LYS A 138 -5.38 13.63 6.81
C LYS A 138 -4.78 14.56 5.75
N ASN A 139 -3.53 14.32 5.35
CA ASN A 139 -2.85 15.10 4.32
C ASN A 139 -3.61 15.04 2.98
N GLU A 140 -4.05 13.84 2.58
CA GLU A 140 -4.86 13.61 1.37
C GLU A 140 -6.28 14.23 1.43
N THR A 141 -6.80 14.52 2.63
CA THR A 141 -8.07 15.25 2.79
C THR A 141 -7.87 16.77 2.87
N GLY A 142 -6.71 17.24 3.35
CA GLY A 142 -6.37 18.66 3.44
C GLY A 142 -6.11 19.30 2.07
N SER A 143 -5.64 18.53 1.09
CA SER A 143 -5.50 19.00 -0.30
C SER A 143 -6.82 19.24 -1.04
N ALA A 144 -7.97 18.78 -0.51
CA ALA A 144 -9.29 19.00 -1.10
C ALA A 144 -10.04 20.22 -0.50
N TYR A 145 -9.47 20.85 0.53
CA TYR A 145 -9.98 22.06 1.16
C TYR A 145 -8.85 23.09 1.29
N GLY A 146 -8.29 23.48 0.14
CA GLY A 146 -7.59 24.76 0.02
C GLY A 146 -8.64 25.87 -0.05
N ASP A 147 -8.52 26.83 0.87
CA ASP A 147 -9.13 28.17 0.87
C ASP A 147 -10.66 28.25 0.73
N GLY A 148 -11.33 28.33 1.87
CA GLY A 148 -12.75 28.65 1.93
C GLY A 148 -13.29 28.79 3.35
N ILE A 149 -12.77 29.78 4.08
CA ILE A 149 -13.44 30.75 4.99
C ILE A 149 -12.37 31.37 5.89
#